data_AF-X1UFC6-F1
#
_entry.id   AF-X1UFC6-F1
#
_cell.length_a   1.000
_cell.length_b   1.000
_cell.length_c   1.000
_cell.angle_alpha   90.00
_cell.angle_beta   90.00
_cell.angle_gamma   90.00
#
_symmetry.space_group_name_H-M   'P 1'
#
loop_
_entity.id
_entity.type
_entity.pdbx_description
1 polymer ?
#
loop_
_entity_poly.entity_id
_entity_poly.type
_entity_poly.pdbx_seq_one_letter_code
_entity_poly.pdbx_strand_id
1 'polypeptide(L)'
;PVLDIKPYVLPINDEGEQERIKLERIVSNPRRDLTALIRNRELDKLLVKAGMLHGHFCPGLAMGVMAAAHAMNRMRKAADGMEKLLAIVETNNCFADGIQFVTGCTLGNNSLIYRDLGRTAVTLTARDGRGIRLSVKPDYRNNMDEKFPEYRRLFNKVVKERNQSEEDTVEFKIRGREVSFMMLAVDFKRIFSEQEVTVAIPEYAPVHESVLCDGCGESIMGTRIVEKAGKNLCLPCANADYYQLEGSGIVHIF
;
A
#
# COMPACT_ATOMS: atom_id res chain seq x y z
N PRO A 1 -26.93 54.70 41.48
CA PRO A 1 -25.97 53.68 40.98
C PRO A 1 -26.37 53.24 39.57
N VAL A 2 -25.55 53.55 38.57
CA VAL A 2 -25.72 53.01 37.21
C VAL A 2 -25.21 51.58 37.23
N LEU A 3 -26.08 50.60 37.02
CA LEU A 3 -25.71 49.20 36.84
C LEU A 3 -25.20 49.01 35.42
N ASP A 4 -23.88 48.90 35.27
CA ASP A 4 -23.23 48.50 34.02
C ASP A 4 -23.33 46.98 33.88
N ILE A 5 -24.36 46.52 33.16
CA ILE A 5 -24.51 45.12 32.78
C ILE A 5 -23.75 44.94 31.48
N LYS A 6 -22.49 44.48 31.55
CA LYS A 6 -21.78 43.99 30.38
C LYS A 6 -22.56 42.80 29.79
N PRO A 7 -22.81 42.76 28.47
CA PRO A 7 -23.46 41.61 27.86
C PRO A 7 -22.56 40.39 28.02
N TYR A 8 -23.07 39.39 28.75
CA TYR A 8 -22.47 38.07 28.83
C TYR A 8 -22.59 37.44 27.43
N VAL A 9 -21.47 37.43 26.70
CA VAL A 9 -21.38 36.70 25.43
C VAL A 9 -21.36 35.22 25.80
N LEU A 10 -22.46 34.52 25.50
CA LEU A 10 -22.50 33.06 25.57
C LEU A 10 -21.34 32.50 24.73
N PRO A 11 -20.58 31.52 25.22
CA PRO A 11 -19.53 30.91 24.42
C PRO A 11 -20.19 30.32 23.17
N ILE A 12 -19.82 30.87 22.01
CA ILE A 12 -20.14 30.26 20.72
C ILE A 12 -19.59 28.83 20.80
N ASN A 13 -20.42 27.87 20.42
CA ASN A 13 -20.19 26.44 20.60
C ASN A 13 -18.93 26.00 19.81
N ASP A 14 -17.78 26.07 20.47
CA ASP A 14 -16.39 25.95 19.97
C ASP A 14 -16.15 24.59 19.27
N GLU A 15 -16.88 23.54 19.67
CA GLU A 15 -16.76 22.19 19.10
C GLU A 15 -17.08 22.14 17.60
N GLY A 16 -18.08 22.90 17.14
CA GLY A 16 -18.49 22.92 15.73
C GLY A 16 -17.50 23.64 14.82
N GLU A 17 -16.83 24.67 15.35
CA GLU A 17 -15.79 25.41 14.65
C GLU A 17 -14.47 24.60 14.62
N GLN A 18 -14.12 23.96 15.73
CA GLN A 18 -12.95 23.08 15.83
C GLN A 18 -13.05 21.88 14.88
N GLU A 19 -14.21 21.23 14.77
CA GLU A 19 -14.37 20.09 13.86
C GLU A 19 -14.30 20.55 12.39
N ARG A 20 -14.79 21.75 12.05
CA ARG A 20 -14.63 22.35 10.71
C ARG A 20 -13.16 22.62 10.39
N ILE A 21 -12.42 23.25 11.30
CA ILE A 21 -10.98 23.53 11.14
C ILE A 21 -10.20 22.22 10.96
N LYS A 22 -10.53 21.20 11.75
CA LYS A 22 -9.91 19.88 11.66
C LYS A 22 -10.21 19.21 10.33
N LEU A 23 -11.45 19.30 9.84
CA LEU A 23 -11.82 18.77 8.53
C LEU A 23 -11.08 19.48 7.39
N GLU A 24 -11.04 20.81 7.39
CA GLU A 24 -10.32 21.60 6.39
C GLU A 24 -8.82 21.26 6.35
N ARG A 25 -8.23 21.01 7.52
CA ARG A 25 -6.85 20.52 7.64
C ARG A 25 -6.63 19.15 7.00
N ILE A 26 -7.61 18.25 7.09
CA ILE A 26 -7.55 16.93 6.47
C ILE A 26 -7.75 17.04 4.95
N VAL A 27 -8.70 17.86 4.49
CA VAL A 27 -8.96 18.06 3.06
C VAL A 27 -7.74 18.65 2.35
N SER A 28 -7.08 19.64 2.95
CA SER A 28 -5.89 20.28 2.37
C SER A 28 -4.66 19.37 2.33
N ASN A 29 -4.51 18.45 3.29
CA ASN A 29 -3.45 17.44 3.27
C ASN A 29 -3.91 16.14 3.94
N PRO A 30 -4.50 15.21 3.18
CA PRO A 30 -5.10 13.99 3.72
C PRO A 30 -4.06 13.04 4.34
N ARG A 31 -2.77 13.22 4.02
CA ARG A 31 -1.67 12.40 4.54
C ARG A 31 -0.89 13.08 5.65
N ARG A 32 -1.31 14.25 6.16
CA ARG A 32 -0.57 15.02 7.18
C ARG A 32 -0.28 14.18 8.42
N ASP A 33 -1.30 13.59 9.02
CA ASP A 33 -1.16 12.83 10.26
C ASP A 33 -0.32 11.57 10.02
N LEU A 34 -0.54 10.90 8.88
CA LEU A 34 0.25 9.74 8.48
C LEU A 34 1.75 10.09 8.29
N THR A 35 2.03 11.25 7.69
CA THR A 35 3.40 11.74 7.50
C THR A 35 4.09 12.02 8.84
N ALA A 36 3.34 12.52 9.83
CA ALA A 36 3.87 12.71 11.18
C ALA A 36 4.23 11.36 11.83
N LEU A 37 3.35 10.36 11.74
CA LEU A 37 3.62 9.01 12.25
C LEU A 37 4.86 8.37 11.60
N ILE A 38 5.05 8.56 10.29
CA ILE A 38 6.24 8.10 9.57
C ILE A 38 7.49 8.75 10.15
N ARG A 39 7.51 10.09 10.26
CA ARG A 39 8.66 10.86 10.77
C ARG A 39 9.03 10.46 12.20
N ASN A 40 8.03 10.23 13.03
CA ASN A 40 8.20 9.84 14.43
C ASN A 40 8.48 8.34 14.62
N ARG A 41 8.45 7.54 13.54
CA ARG A 41 8.62 6.08 13.56
C ARG A 41 7.60 5.37 14.46
N GLU A 42 6.35 5.86 14.46
CA GLU A 42 5.23 5.28 15.20
C GLU A 42 4.62 4.09 14.41
N LEU A 43 5.42 3.02 14.30
CA LEU A 43 5.14 1.87 13.43
C LEU A 43 3.86 1.11 13.81
N ASP A 44 3.54 1.05 15.10
CA ASP A 44 2.33 0.43 15.64
C ASP A 44 1.08 1.15 15.14
N LYS A 45 1.07 2.49 15.20
CA LYS A 45 -0.03 3.32 14.68
C LYS A 45 -0.14 3.22 13.17
N LEU A 46 1.00 3.13 12.47
CA LEU A 46 1.02 2.90 11.02
C LEU A 46 0.43 1.52 10.67
N LEU A 47 0.79 0.48 11.41
CA LEU A 47 0.28 -0.88 11.19
C LEU A 47 -1.22 -0.95 11.42
N VAL A 48 -1.73 -0.37 12.51
CA VAL A 48 -3.18 -0.29 12.80
C VAL A 48 -3.92 0.33 11.61
N LYS A 49 -3.42 1.45 11.09
CA LYS A 49 -4.03 2.13 9.95
C LYS A 49 -3.89 1.32 8.64
N ALA A 50 -2.75 0.68 8.40
CA ALA A 50 -2.54 -0.17 7.23
C ALA A 50 -3.48 -1.38 7.21
N GLY A 51 -3.82 -1.91 8.40
CA GLY A 51 -4.81 -2.98 8.55
C GLY A 51 -6.20 -2.61 8.04
N MET A 52 -6.55 -1.31 7.99
CA MET A 52 -7.83 -0.86 7.42
C MET A 52 -7.90 -1.11 5.91
N LEU A 53 -6.78 -0.97 5.19
CA LEU A 53 -6.68 -1.30 3.77
C LEU A 53 -6.60 -2.82 3.58
N HIS A 54 -5.78 -3.49 4.38
CA HIS A 54 -5.44 -4.91 4.17
C HIS A 54 -6.50 -5.89 4.69
N GLY A 55 -7.34 -5.47 5.63
CA GLY A 55 -8.43 -6.28 6.22
C GLY A 55 -8.00 -7.21 7.37
N HIS A 56 -6.70 -7.40 7.62
CA HIS A 56 -6.19 -8.13 8.78
C HIS A 56 -4.75 -7.72 9.14
N PHE A 57 -4.22 -8.30 10.21
CA PHE A 57 -2.83 -8.08 10.64
C PHE A 57 -2.02 -9.36 10.46
N CYS A 58 -0.90 -9.25 9.75
CA CYS A 58 0.02 -10.36 9.52
C CYS A 58 1.47 -9.85 9.46
N PRO A 59 2.47 -10.73 9.62
CA PRO A 59 3.88 -10.35 9.55
C PRO A 59 4.27 -9.74 8.19
N GLY A 60 3.62 -10.15 7.10
CA GLY A 60 3.83 -9.57 5.77
C GLY A 60 3.48 -8.08 5.72
N LEU A 61 2.31 -7.71 6.24
CA LEU A 61 1.88 -6.31 6.34
C LEU A 61 2.83 -5.49 7.23
N ALA A 62 3.20 -6.03 8.39
CA ALA A 62 4.14 -5.39 9.31
C ALA A 62 5.50 -5.12 8.64
N MET A 63 6.05 -6.08 7.89
CA MET A 63 7.26 -5.88 7.08
C MET A 63 7.11 -4.74 6.08
N GLY A 64 5.99 -4.67 5.38
CA GLY A 64 5.71 -3.60 4.41
C GLY A 64 5.73 -2.24 5.10
N VAL A 65 5.04 -2.12 6.24
CA VAL A 65 5.01 -0.89 7.03
C VAL A 65 6.40 -0.48 7.50
N MET A 66 7.18 -1.42 8.04
CA MET A 66 8.56 -1.18 8.49
C MET A 66 9.46 -0.71 7.34
N ALA A 67 9.44 -1.41 6.21
CA ALA A 67 10.25 -1.08 5.04
C ALA A 67 9.91 0.30 4.49
N ALA A 68 8.62 0.59 4.30
CA ALA A 68 8.17 1.88 3.78
C ALA A 68 8.49 3.04 4.72
N ALA A 69 8.20 2.91 6.02
CA ALA A 69 8.47 3.98 6.99
C ALA A 69 9.98 4.27 7.08
N HIS A 70 10.81 3.22 7.03
CA HIS A 70 12.26 3.39 7.03
C HIS A 70 12.77 4.08 5.76
N ALA A 71 12.35 3.62 4.58
CA ALA A 71 12.75 4.21 3.30
C ALA A 71 12.33 5.69 3.17
N MET A 72 11.08 6.01 3.54
CA MET A 72 10.56 7.39 3.55
C MET A 72 11.39 8.31 4.43
N ASN A 73 11.74 7.86 5.64
CA ASN A 73 12.58 8.62 6.57
C ASN A 73 14.00 8.82 6.02
N ARG A 74 14.58 7.79 5.41
CA ARG A 74 15.94 7.83 4.87
C ARG A 74 16.06 8.73 3.64
N MET A 75 15.03 8.77 2.79
CA MET A 75 14.96 9.66 1.63
C MET A 75 14.52 11.08 1.98
N ARG A 76 13.86 11.28 3.13
CA ARG A 76 13.21 12.55 3.52
C ARG A 76 12.25 13.08 2.46
N LYS A 77 11.58 12.17 1.74
CA LYS A 77 10.58 12.49 0.72
C LYS A 77 9.19 12.12 1.20
N ALA A 78 8.19 12.81 0.68
CA ALA A 78 6.77 12.52 0.89
C ALA A 78 6.10 12.37 -0.47
N ALA A 79 5.16 11.42 -0.58
CA ALA A 79 4.29 11.35 -1.74
C ALA A 79 3.25 12.47 -1.68
N ASP A 80 3.00 13.10 -2.82
CA ASP A 80 1.96 14.10 -3.03
C ASP A 80 0.85 13.61 -3.98
N GLY A 81 0.90 12.34 -4.37
CA GLY A 81 -0.04 11.72 -5.31
C GLY A 81 0.24 12.00 -6.78
N MET A 82 1.32 12.73 -7.11
CA MET A 82 1.63 13.18 -8.48
C MET A 82 2.90 12.50 -9.04
N GLU A 83 3.07 11.20 -8.78
CA GLU A 83 4.20 10.38 -9.27
C GLU A 83 5.62 10.89 -8.93
N LYS A 84 5.79 11.89 -8.04
CA LYS A 84 7.11 12.42 -7.67
C LYS A 84 7.96 11.43 -6.88
N LEU A 85 7.29 10.52 -6.18
CA LEU A 85 7.87 9.40 -5.45
C LEU A 85 7.29 8.13 -6.04
N LEU A 86 8.14 7.18 -6.38
CA LEU A 86 7.74 5.90 -6.96
C LEU A 86 8.16 4.76 -6.02
N ALA A 87 7.27 3.79 -5.85
CA ALA A 87 7.56 2.54 -5.17
C ALA A 87 7.54 1.38 -6.17
N ILE A 88 8.68 0.74 -6.36
CA ILE A 88 8.81 -0.45 -7.20
C ILE A 88 8.75 -1.67 -6.29
N VAL A 89 7.66 -2.42 -6.33
CA VAL A 89 7.48 -3.64 -5.53
C VAL A 89 7.75 -4.88 -6.36
N GLU A 90 8.41 -5.87 -5.76
CA GLU A 90 8.85 -7.10 -6.46
C GLU A 90 7.99 -8.34 -6.12
N THR A 91 6.84 -8.13 -5.44
CA THR A 91 5.90 -9.18 -5.00
C THR A 91 4.48 -8.61 -4.87
N ASN A 92 3.47 -9.46 -5.04
CA ASN A 92 2.03 -9.17 -4.94
C ASN A 92 1.38 -9.73 -3.66
N ASN A 93 2.11 -9.74 -2.53
CA ASN A 93 1.59 -10.21 -1.24
C ASN A 93 1.34 -9.05 -0.24
N CYS A 94 0.95 -9.39 0.99
CA CYS A 94 0.66 -8.44 2.08
C CYS A 94 1.73 -7.36 2.30
N PHE A 95 2.99 -7.63 1.96
CA PHE A 95 4.08 -6.65 1.99
C PHE A 95 3.78 -5.42 1.12
N ALA A 96 3.26 -5.64 -0.09
CA ALA A 96 2.95 -4.57 -1.04
C ALA A 96 1.89 -3.62 -0.48
N ASP A 97 0.88 -4.11 0.24
CA ASP A 97 -0.14 -3.26 0.85
C ASP A 97 0.43 -2.35 1.94
N GLY A 98 1.36 -2.85 2.75
CA GLY A 98 2.09 -2.04 3.72
C GLY A 98 2.91 -0.94 3.04
N ILE A 99 3.55 -1.26 1.91
CA ILE A 99 4.25 -0.27 1.07
C ILE A 99 3.27 0.78 0.55
N GLN A 100 2.20 0.36 -0.11
CA GLN A 100 1.21 1.26 -0.72
C GLN A 100 0.61 2.20 0.33
N PHE A 101 0.20 1.66 1.48
CA PHE A 101 -0.42 2.43 2.54
C PHE A 101 0.50 3.53 3.08
N VAL A 102 1.73 3.15 3.49
CA VAL A 102 2.66 4.05 4.17
C VAL A 102 3.31 5.04 3.20
N THR A 103 3.73 4.59 2.02
CA THR A 103 4.35 5.49 1.03
C THR A 103 3.32 6.42 0.39
N GLY A 104 2.11 5.92 0.15
CA GLY A 104 1.11 6.60 -0.67
C GLY A 104 1.33 6.36 -2.16
N CYS A 105 2.29 5.51 -2.51
CA CYS A 105 2.48 5.06 -3.87
C CYS A 105 1.50 3.93 -4.16
N THR A 106 0.48 4.17 -4.97
CA THR A 106 -0.61 3.20 -5.21
C THR A 106 -0.72 2.87 -6.69
N LEU A 107 -1.44 1.78 -6.99
CA LEU A 107 -1.75 1.42 -8.37
C LEU A 107 -2.49 2.55 -9.10
N GLY A 108 -3.52 3.13 -8.47
CA GLY A 108 -4.41 4.10 -9.12
C GLY A 108 -3.82 5.50 -9.34
N ASN A 109 -2.77 5.88 -8.59
CA ASN A 109 -2.05 7.14 -8.83
C ASN A 109 -0.75 6.93 -9.63
N ASN A 110 -0.61 5.75 -10.26
CA ASN A 110 0.49 5.36 -11.15
C ASN A 110 1.89 5.39 -10.54
N SER A 111 2.01 5.56 -9.22
CA SER A 111 3.30 5.67 -8.56
C SER A 111 3.78 4.37 -7.90
N LEU A 112 2.94 3.34 -7.90
CA LEU A 112 3.35 1.96 -7.63
C LEU A 112 3.67 1.24 -8.95
N ILE A 113 4.89 0.70 -9.04
CA ILE A 113 5.34 -0.12 -10.15
C ILE A 113 5.47 -1.56 -9.63
N TYR A 114 4.70 -2.49 -10.20
CA TYR A 114 4.84 -3.90 -9.89
C TYR A 114 5.81 -4.57 -10.85
N ARG A 115 6.84 -5.25 -10.31
CA ARG A 115 7.72 -6.16 -11.05
C ARG A 115 7.49 -7.57 -10.52
N ASP A 116 6.97 -8.45 -11.36
CA ASP A 116 6.63 -9.82 -10.97
C ASP A 116 7.87 -10.73 -10.84
N LEU A 117 8.71 -10.45 -9.84
CA LEU A 117 10.00 -11.14 -9.62
C LEU A 117 9.96 -12.11 -8.43
N GLY A 118 8.86 -12.14 -7.67
CA GLY A 118 8.67 -12.99 -6.50
C GLY A 118 9.54 -12.64 -5.28
N ARG A 119 10.27 -11.52 -5.30
CA ARG A 119 11.14 -11.11 -4.19
C ARG A 119 10.36 -10.23 -3.22
N THR A 120 10.43 -10.51 -1.92
CA THR A 120 9.90 -9.59 -0.91
C THR A 120 10.84 -8.39 -0.77
N ALA A 121 10.69 -7.44 -1.69
CA ALA A 121 11.53 -6.27 -1.82
C ALA A 121 10.75 -5.07 -2.35
N VAL A 122 11.25 -3.88 -2.03
CA VAL A 122 10.76 -2.60 -2.54
C VAL A 122 11.94 -1.71 -2.90
N THR A 123 11.82 -0.95 -3.98
CA THR A 123 12.68 0.20 -4.25
C THR A 123 11.85 1.47 -4.17
N LEU A 124 12.20 2.38 -3.26
CA LEU A 124 11.62 3.70 -3.20
C LEU A 124 12.55 4.67 -3.93
N THR A 125 12.06 5.39 -4.92
CA THR A 125 12.89 6.26 -5.79
C THR A 125 12.16 7.54 -6.14
N ALA A 126 12.92 8.59 -6.44
CA ALA A 126 12.37 9.76 -7.11
C ALA A 126 12.47 9.65 -8.64
N ARG A 127 11.94 10.66 -9.32
CA ARG A 127 11.92 10.75 -10.79
C ARG A 127 13.30 10.85 -11.45
N ASP A 128 14.36 11.12 -10.68
CA ASP A 128 15.75 11.07 -11.16
C ASP A 128 16.36 9.65 -11.07
N GLY A 129 15.56 8.65 -10.69
CA GLY A 129 15.98 7.26 -10.56
C GLY A 129 16.79 6.95 -9.31
N ARG A 130 17.18 7.95 -8.50
CA ARG A 130 17.93 7.72 -7.26
C ARG A 130 16.99 7.34 -6.13
N GLY A 131 17.35 6.26 -5.44
CA GLY A 131 16.49 5.67 -4.44
C GLY A 131 17.19 4.69 -3.51
N ILE A 132 16.36 3.97 -2.76
CA ILE A 132 16.80 2.96 -1.79
C ILE A 132 16.01 1.70 -2.07
N ARG A 133 16.73 0.60 -2.22
CA ARG A 133 16.17 -0.73 -2.31
C ARG A 133 16.29 -1.45 -0.97
N LEU A 134 15.18 -2.00 -0.51
CA LEU A 134 15.08 -2.83 0.67
C LEU A 134 14.61 -4.22 0.27
N SER A 135 15.29 -5.26 0.74
CA SER A 135 14.86 -6.65 0.53
C SER A 135 14.93 -7.45 1.83
N VAL A 136 13.94 -8.30 2.06
CA VAL A 136 13.93 -9.20 3.22
C VAL A 136 15.08 -10.20 3.10
N LYS A 137 15.83 -10.38 4.20
CA LYS A 137 16.96 -11.29 4.27
C LYS A 137 16.51 -12.76 4.23
N PRO A 138 17.31 -13.67 3.65
CA PRO A 138 16.95 -15.10 3.55
C PRO A 138 16.65 -15.72 4.92
N ASP A 139 17.50 -15.43 5.92
CA ASP A 139 17.43 -16.06 7.24
C ASP A 139 16.21 -15.60 8.06
N TYR A 140 15.54 -14.52 7.65
CA TYR A 140 14.43 -13.96 8.40
C TYR A 140 13.31 -14.99 8.61
N ARG A 141 12.99 -15.79 7.58
CA ARG A 141 11.94 -16.82 7.68
C ARG A 141 12.29 -17.88 8.73
N ASN A 142 13.52 -18.38 8.73
CA ASN A 142 13.98 -19.36 9.71
C ASN A 142 13.94 -18.80 11.13
N ASN A 143 14.42 -17.56 11.33
CA ASN A 143 14.38 -16.89 12.63
C ASN A 143 12.94 -16.69 13.15
N MET A 144 11.99 -16.34 12.28
CA MET A 144 10.58 -16.21 12.66
C MET A 144 9.94 -17.55 12.97
N ASP A 145 10.24 -18.57 12.17
CA ASP A 145 9.72 -19.92 12.34
C ASP A 145 10.18 -20.53 13.67
N GLU A 146 11.42 -20.30 14.08
CA GLU A 146 11.96 -20.71 15.38
C GLU A 146 11.34 -19.93 16.54
N LYS A 147 11.14 -18.62 16.36
CA LYS A 147 10.60 -17.74 17.41
C LYS A 147 9.09 -17.89 17.60
N PHE A 148 8.37 -18.26 16.54
CA PHE A 148 6.90 -18.37 16.53
C PHE A 148 6.44 -19.69 15.87
N PRO A 149 6.80 -20.84 16.46
CA PRO A 149 6.51 -22.16 15.87
C PRO A 149 5.01 -22.43 15.73
N GLU A 150 4.19 -21.92 16.67
CA GLU A 150 2.73 -22.03 16.62
C GLU A 150 2.14 -21.29 15.41
N TYR A 151 2.63 -20.08 15.13
CA TYR A 151 2.20 -19.31 13.96
C TYR A 151 2.57 -20.03 12.66
N ARG A 152 3.77 -20.61 12.58
CA ARG A 152 4.20 -21.42 11.43
C ARG A 152 3.27 -22.62 11.23
N ARG A 153 2.92 -23.34 12.30
CA ARG A 153 2.01 -24.48 12.25
C ARG A 153 0.66 -24.07 11.65
N LEU A 154 0.07 -23.01 12.18
CA LEU A 154 -1.21 -22.47 11.71
C LEU A 154 -1.12 -21.96 10.27
N PHE A 155 -0.03 -21.30 9.90
CA PHE A 155 0.20 -20.84 8.53
C PHE A 155 0.22 -22.00 7.54
N ASN A 156 0.93 -23.09 7.85
CA ASN A 156 0.94 -24.26 6.97
C ASN A 156 -0.46 -24.86 6.82
N LYS A 157 -1.19 -25.04 7.92
CA LYS A 157 -2.53 -25.62 7.93
C LYS A 157 -3.58 -24.77 7.20
N VAL A 158 -3.67 -23.48 7.54
CA VAL A 158 -4.72 -22.58 7.03
C VAL A 158 -4.41 -22.07 5.62
N VAL A 159 -3.14 -21.72 5.34
CA VAL A 159 -2.75 -21.05 4.09
C VAL A 159 -2.24 -22.04 3.05
N LYS A 160 -1.28 -22.90 3.40
CA LYS A 160 -0.67 -23.83 2.41
C LYS A 160 -1.58 -25.01 2.09
N GLU A 161 -2.12 -25.65 3.13
CA GLU A 161 -3.02 -26.80 2.98
C GLU A 161 -4.47 -26.36 2.68
N ARG A 162 -4.76 -25.05 2.78
CA ARG A 162 -6.11 -24.47 2.61
C ARG A 162 -7.17 -25.12 3.51
N ASN A 163 -6.75 -25.63 4.67
CA ASN A 163 -7.65 -26.22 5.66
C ASN A 163 -8.17 -25.13 6.60
N GLN A 164 -9.26 -24.50 6.18
CA GLN A 164 -9.86 -23.32 6.82
C GLN A 164 -10.98 -23.72 7.78
N SER A 165 -10.69 -24.59 8.75
CA SER A 165 -11.63 -24.78 9.86
C SER A 165 -11.85 -23.42 10.55
N GLU A 166 -13.06 -23.19 11.07
CA GLU A 166 -13.38 -21.90 11.71
C GLU A 166 -12.45 -21.63 12.90
N GLU A 167 -12.19 -22.65 13.73
CA GLU A 167 -11.31 -22.58 14.89
C GLU A 167 -9.86 -22.25 14.49
N ASP A 168 -9.28 -22.96 13.51
CA ASP A 168 -7.91 -22.69 13.08
C ASP A 168 -7.77 -21.31 12.43
N THR A 169 -8.82 -20.85 11.72
CA THR A 169 -8.82 -19.53 11.07
C THR A 169 -8.87 -18.41 12.11
N VAL A 170 -9.68 -18.57 13.16
CA VAL A 170 -9.73 -17.60 14.27
C VAL A 170 -8.38 -17.56 14.99
N GLU A 171 -7.82 -18.72 15.35
CA GLU A 171 -6.54 -18.81 16.03
C GLU A 171 -5.40 -18.24 15.15
N PHE A 172 -5.39 -18.55 13.85
CA PHE A 172 -4.42 -18.00 12.91
C PHE A 172 -4.48 -16.46 12.84
N LYS A 173 -5.67 -15.87 12.86
CA LYS A 173 -5.84 -14.41 12.87
C LYS A 173 -5.37 -13.78 14.19
N ILE A 174 -5.65 -14.42 15.33
CA ILE A 174 -5.18 -13.96 16.65
C ILE A 174 -3.65 -13.98 16.70
N ARG A 175 -3.04 -15.12 16.40
CA ARG A 175 -1.58 -15.25 16.41
C ARG A 175 -0.91 -14.40 15.35
N GLY A 176 -1.50 -14.30 14.15
CA GLY A 176 -1.02 -13.41 13.08
C GLY A 176 -0.96 -11.96 13.52
N ARG A 177 -1.97 -11.50 14.28
CA ARG A 177 -1.97 -10.17 14.90
C ARG A 177 -0.84 -10.03 15.91
N GLU A 178 -0.74 -10.90 16.89
CA GLU A 178 0.32 -10.84 17.92
C GLU A 178 1.72 -10.78 17.31
N VAL A 179 2.03 -11.72 16.42
CA VAL A 179 3.33 -11.79 15.75
C VAL A 179 3.59 -10.53 14.93
N SER A 180 2.59 -10.00 14.23
CA SER A 180 2.75 -8.78 13.44
C SER A 180 3.16 -7.55 14.27
N PHE A 181 2.62 -7.39 15.49
CA PHE A 181 2.98 -6.29 16.38
C PHE A 181 4.33 -6.54 17.06
N MET A 182 4.62 -7.78 17.49
CA MET A 182 5.93 -8.15 18.04
C MET A 182 7.05 -7.94 17.03
N MET A 183 6.75 -8.10 15.74
CA MET A 183 7.70 -7.90 14.66
C MET A 183 8.23 -6.45 14.60
N LEU A 184 7.42 -5.46 14.96
CA LEU A 184 7.80 -4.05 14.91
C LEU A 184 8.95 -3.71 15.86
N ALA A 185 9.17 -4.53 16.90
CA ALA A 185 10.26 -4.38 17.86
C ALA A 185 11.57 -5.07 17.43
N VAL A 186 11.55 -5.84 16.34
CA VAL A 186 12.74 -6.51 15.82
C VAL A 186 13.64 -5.49 15.12
N ASP A 187 14.95 -5.57 15.36
CA ASP A 187 15.92 -4.71 14.69
C ASP A 187 15.79 -4.81 13.16
N PHE A 188 15.57 -3.66 12.53
CA PHE A 188 15.42 -3.50 11.09
C PHE A 188 16.55 -4.19 10.32
N LYS A 189 17.81 -4.07 10.79
CA LYS A 189 18.98 -4.67 10.12
C LYS A 189 19.00 -6.19 10.16
N ARG A 190 18.23 -6.83 11.04
CA ARG A 190 18.07 -8.29 11.05
C ARG A 190 17.06 -8.77 10.01
N ILE A 191 16.11 -7.92 9.62
CA ILE A 191 15.04 -8.26 8.68
C ILE A 191 15.42 -7.87 7.26
N PHE A 192 15.99 -6.67 7.08
CA PHE A 192 16.20 -6.08 5.76
C PHE A 192 17.68 -5.90 5.42
N SER A 193 17.99 -6.11 4.14
CA SER A 193 19.18 -5.56 3.49
C SER A 193 18.81 -4.24 2.81
N GLU A 194 19.65 -3.22 2.98
CA GLU A 194 19.48 -1.89 2.39
C GLU A 194 20.57 -1.62 1.37
N GLN A 195 20.20 -1.04 0.22
CA GLN A 195 21.11 -0.62 -0.84
C GLN A 195 20.66 0.72 -1.41
N GLU A 196 21.60 1.67 -1.54
CA GLU A 196 21.37 2.85 -2.40
C GLU A 196 21.47 2.43 -3.86
N VAL A 197 20.54 2.88 -4.68
CA VAL A 197 20.42 2.45 -6.07
C VAL A 197 20.08 3.62 -6.99
N THR A 198 20.48 3.49 -8.25
CA THR A 198 19.95 4.27 -9.37
C THR A 198 19.24 3.29 -10.30
N VAL A 199 17.94 3.49 -10.51
CA VAL A 199 17.09 2.59 -11.28
C VAL A 199 16.45 3.31 -12.47
N ALA A 200 16.32 2.59 -13.58
CA ALA A 200 15.46 3.03 -14.67
C ALA A 200 14.00 3.01 -14.20
N ILE A 201 13.32 4.13 -14.44
CA ILE A 201 11.91 4.32 -14.14
C ILE A 201 11.15 4.57 -15.45
N PRO A 202 9.87 4.17 -15.53
CA PRO A 202 9.03 4.52 -16.68
C PRO A 202 8.79 6.03 -16.73
N GLU A 203 8.43 6.53 -17.91
CA GLU A 203 7.88 7.87 -18.08
C GLU A 203 6.60 8.06 -17.26
N TYR A 204 6.15 9.30 -17.14
CA TYR A 204 4.86 9.60 -16.51
C TYR A 204 3.73 8.84 -17.20
N ALA A 205 2.69 8.50 -16.43
CA ALA A 205 1.52 7.85 -17.00
C ALA A 205 0.92 8.72 -18.12
N PRO A 206 0.76 8.17 -19.34
CA PRO A 206 0.16 8.90 -20.44
C PRO A 206 -1.34 9.08 -20.22
N VAL A 207 -1.88 10.18 -20.72
CA VAL A 207 -3.33 10.37 -20.85
C VAL A 207 -3.74 9.79 -22.19
N HIS A 208 -4.73 8.90 -22.18
CA HIS A 208 -5.27 8.27 -23.37
C HIS A 208 -6.70 8.76 -23.62
N GLU A 209 -7.04 8.93 -24.89
CA GLU A 209 -8.41 9.23 -25.30
C GLU A 209 -9.34 8.05 -24.99
N SER A 210 -10.60 8.37 -24.75
CA SER A 210 -11.66 7.37 -24.58
C SER A 210 -12.39 7.16 -25.90
N VAL A 211 -12.53 5.90 -26.30
CA VAL A 211 -13.18 5.47 -27.55
C VAL A 211 -14.37 4.57 -27.20
N LEU A 212 -15.49 4.74 -27.90
CA LEU A 212 -16.66 3.88 -27.71
C LEU A 212 -16.46 2.54 -28.42
N CYS A 213 -16.78 1.44 -27.74
CA CYS A 213 -16.81 0.11 -28.35
C CYS A 213 -18.07 -0.06 -29.20
N ASP A 214 -17.91 -0.40 -30.48
CA ASP A 214 -19.03 -0.65 -31.41
C ASP A 214 -19.82 -1.93 -31.09
N GLY A 215 -19.30 -2.79 -30.19
CA GLY A 215 -19.94 -4.03 -29.76
C GLY A 215 -20.84 -3.87 -28.54
N CYS A 216 -20.31 -3.30 -27.45
CA CYS A 216 -21.03 -3.14 -26.17
C CYS A 216 -21.48 -1.70 -25.87
N GLY A 217 -20.95 -0.70 -26.58
CA GLY A 217 -21.25 0.72 -26.35
C GLY A 217 -20.50 1.38 -25.19
N GLU A 218 -19.62 0.65 -24.48
CA GLU A 218 -18.86 1.17 -23.36
C GLU A 218 -17.72 2.11 -23.81
N SER A 219 -17.35 3.04 -22.92
CA SER A 219 -16.21 3.94 -23.13
C SER A 219 -14.92 3.28 -22.66
N ILE A 220 -13.98 3.08 -23.58
CA ILE A 220 -12.76 2.29 -23.37
C ILE A 220 -11.54 3.16 -23.60
N MET A 221 -10.51 2.96 -22.79
CA MET A 221 -9.20 3.58 -23.02
C MET A 221 -8.67 3.19 -24.40
N GLY A 222 -8.30 4.17 -25.25
CA GLY A 222 -7.94 3.94 -26.64
C GLY A 222 -6.84 2.90 -26.87
N THR A 223 -5.90 2.76 -25.93
CA THR A 223 -4.85 1.73 -25.98
C THR A 223 -5.33 0.30 -25.67
N ARG A 224 -6.63 0.11 -25.48
CA ARG A 224 -7.32 -1.18 -25.28
C ARG A 224 -8.41 -1.43 -26.33
N ILE A 225 -8.40 -0.65 -27.42
CA ILE A 225 -9.23 -0.87 -28.60
C ILE A 225 -8.50 -1.77 -29.60
N VAL A 226 -9.27 -2.66 -30.22
CA VAL A 226 -8.85 -3.49 -31.35
C VAL A 226 -9.70 -3.12 -32.55
N GLU A 227 -9.03 -2.70 -33.61
CA GLU A 227 -9.68 -2.47 -34.90
C GLU A 227 -9.90 -3.81 -35.61
N LYS A 228 -11.17 -4.17 -35.84
CA LYS A 228 -11.53 -5.43 -36.50
C LYS A 228 -12.74 -5.23 -37.40
N ALA A 229 -12.59 -5.56 -38.69
CA ALA A 229 -13.64 -5.40 -39.70
C ALA A 229 -14.23 -3.97 -39.78
N GLY A 230 -13.37 -2.94 -39.64
CA GLY A 230 -13.77 -1.53 -39.68
C GLY A 230 -14.53 -1.04 -38.44
N LYS A 231 -14.52 -1.82 -37.35
CA LYS A 231 -15.12 -1.47 -36.06
C LYS A 231 -14.05 -1.34 -34.97
N ASN A 232 -14.28 -0.44 -34.03
CA ASN A 232 -13.51 -0.28 -32.80
C ASN A 232 -14.13 -1.14 -31.71
N LEU A 233 -13.44 -2.21 -31.30
CA LEU A 233 -13.95 -3.15 -30.31
C LEU A 233 -13.06 -3.15 -29.06
N CYS A 234 -13.68 -3.28 -27.88
CA CYS A 234 -12.93 -3.57 -26.65
C CYS A 234 -12.33 -4.99 -26.71
N LEU A 235 -11.32 -5.26 -25.86
CA LEU A 235 -10.66 -6.58 -25.83
C LEU A 235 -11.66 -7.75 -25.71
N PRO A 236 -12.67 -7.71 -24.80
CA PRO A 236 -13.68 -8.77 -24.75
C PRO A 236 -14.53 -8.91 -26.02
N CYS A 237 -15.06 -7.82 -26.58
CA CYS A 237 -15.89 -7.89 -27.80
C CYS A 237 -15.09 -8.34 -29.04
N ALA A 238 -13.79 -8.08 -29.06
CA ALA A 238 -12.91 -8.53 -30.12
C ALA A 238 -12.50 -10.01 -29.99
N ASN A 239 -12.73 -10.64 -28.82
CA ASN A 239 -12.07 -11.85 -28.36
C ASN A 239 -10.54 -11.72 -28.50
N ALA A 240 -9.98 -10.67 -27.90
CA ALA A 240 -8.56 -10.39 -27.92
C ALA A 240 -7.94 -10.65 -26.54
N ASP A 241 -6.67 -11.03 -26.58
CA ASP A 241 -5.88 -11.36 -25.39
C ASP A 241 -5.75 -10.17 -24.42
N TYR A 242 -5.63 -10.47 -23.13
CA TYR A 242 -5.43 -9.46 -22.09
C TYR A 242 -4.56 -9.98 -20.94
N TYR A 243 -4.03 -9.06 -20.13
CA TYR A 243 -3.27 -9.39 -18.94
C TYR A 243 -4.12 -9.25 -17.69
N GLN A 244 -4.02 -10.22 -16.79
CA GLN A 244 -4.72 -10.25 -15.50
C GLN A 244 -3.72 -10.40 -14.36
N LEU A 245 -3.83 -9.55 -13.34
CA LEU A 245 -3.14 -9.78 -12.08
C LEU A 245 -4.04 -10.63 -11.19
N GLU A 246 -3.54 -11.78 -10.77
CA GLU A 246 -4.20 -12.68 -9.83
C GLU A 246 -3.23 -13.17 -8.75
N GLY A 247 -3.68 -14.09 -7.88
CA GLY A 247 -2.86 -14.57 -6.75
C GLY A 247 -1.55 -15.25 -7.17
N SER A 248 -1.45 -15.72 -8.42
CA SER A 248 -0.25 -16.35 -9.00
C SER A 248 0.73 -15.34 -9.60
N GLY A 249 0.33 -14.08 -9.83
CA GLY A 249 1.09 -13.09 -10.58
C GLY A 249 0.32 -12.52 -11.77
N ILE A 250 1.04 -11.94 -12.73
CA ILE A 250 0.46 -11.48 -14.00
C ILE A 250 0.35 -12.67 -14.95
N VAL A 251 -0.88 -13.01 -15.35
CA VAL A 251 -1.17 -14.05 -16.34
C VAL A 251 -1.66 -13.44 -17.64
N HIS A 252 -1.37 -14.13 -18.75
CA HIS A 252 -1.89 -13.80 -20.08
C HIS A 252 -3.12 -14.64 -20.35
N ILE A 253 -4.25 -13.98 -20.62
CA ILE A 253 -5.52 -14.63 -20.96
C ILE A 253 -5.71 -14.52 -22.47
N PHE A 254 -5.92 -15.67 -23.10
CA PHE A 254 -6.24 -15.82 -24.52
C PHE A 254 -7.75 -15.91 -24.75
#